data_AF-A0AAE0B3R6-F1
#
_entry.id   AF-A0AAE0B3R6-F1
#
_cell.length_a   1.000
_cell.length_b   1.000
_cell.length_c   1.000
_cell.angle_alpha   90.00
_cell.angle_beta   90.00
_cell.angle_gamma   90.00
#
_symmetry.space_group_name_H-M   'P 1'
#
loop_
_entity.id
_entity.type
_entity.pdbx_description
1 polymer ?
#
loop_
_entity_poly.entity_id
_entity_poly.type
_entity_poly.pdbx_seq_one_letter_code
_entity_poly.pdbx_strand_id
1 'polypeptide(L)' 'MAMRPRRGSVIQPRPSMRPTYENFNPRSEWKYEDDATILLLYLPVFVKEQIKTEIVETSGYVKIQGLRPLAGG' A
#
# COMPACT_ATOMS: atom_id res chain seq x y z
N MET A 1 31.27 45.19 -5.40
CA MET A 1 31.21 43.76 -5.80
C MET A 1 30.91 42.94 -4.54
N ALA A 2 29.75 42.30 -4.44
CA ALA A 2 29.36 41.52 -3.25
C ALA A 2 29.05 40.09 -3.68
N MET A 3 29.95 39.15 -3.33
CA MET A 3 29.72 37.73 -3.56
C MET A 3 28.83 37.17 -2.46
N ARG A 4 27.63 36.70 -2.82
CA ARG A 4 26.71 36.00 -1.93
C ARG A 4 27.22 34.56 -1.73
N PRO A 5 27.47 34.09 -0.50
CA PRO A 5 27.92 32.71 -0.31
C PRO A 5 26.81 31.75 -0.71
N ARG A 6 27.13 30.81 -1.61
CA ARG A 6 26.28 29.66 -1.91
C ARG A 6 26.19 28.81 -0.64
N ARG A 7 25.07 28.87 0.07
CA ARG A 7 24.73 27.86 1.07
C ARG A 7 24.72 26.52 0.35
N GLY A 8 25.67 25.65 0.69
CA GLY A 8 25.64 24.26 0.31
C GLY A 8 24.29 23.69 0.70
N SER A 9 23.60 23.09 -0.27
CA SER A 9 22.41 22.31 -0.01
C SER A 9 22.80 21.17 0.91
N VAL A 10 22.46 21.28 2.19
CA VAL A 10 22.51 20.15 3.11
C VAL A 10 21.47 19.18 2.55
N ILE A 11 21.96 18.14 1.86
CA ILE A 11 21.14 16.99 1.50
C ILE A 11 20.79 16.33 2.83
N GLN A 12 19.69 16.75 3.46
CA GLN A 12 19.12 16.03 4.58
C GLN A 12 18.71 14.66 4.03
N PRO A 13 19.32 13.54 4.50
CA PRO A 13 18.83 12.23 4.13
C PRO A 13 17.41 12.15 4.69
N ARG A 14 16.42 12.01 3.79
CA ARG A 14 15.04 11.76 4.20
C ARG A 14 15.06 10.55 5.13
N PRO A 15 14.50 10.64 6.35
CA PRO A 15 14.40 9.47 7.22
C PRO A 15 13.70 8.37 6.43
N SER A 16 14.29 7.17 6.42
CA SER A 16 13.70 6.02 5.75
C SER A 16 12.40 5.68 6.46
N MET A 17 11.27 6.12 5.90
CA MET A 17 9.94 5.68 6.33
C MET A 17 9.80 4.22 5.92
N ARG A 18 10.33 3.32 6.74
CA ARG A 18 10.17 1.88 6.52
C ARG A 18 8.70 1.53 6.77
N PRO A 19 8.05 0.79 5.86
CA PRO A 19 6.70 0.32 6.10
C PRO A 19 6.66 -0.57 7.34
N THR A 20 5.71 -0.30 8.23
CA THR A 20 5.33 -1.25 9.29
C THR A 20 4.36 -2.26 8.69
N TYR A 21 4.71 -3.53 8.74
CA TYR A 21 3.81 -4.60 8.32
C TYR A 21 3.01 -5.09 9.52
N GLU A 22 1.69 -5.12 9.36
CA GLU A 22 0.75 -5.63 10.34
C GLU A 22 0.10 -6.91 9.81
N ASN A 23 -0.16 -7.87 10.69
CA ASN A 23 -1.02 -9.00 10.36
C ASN A 23 -2.45 -8.49 10.25
N PHE A 24 -2.93 -8.36 9.02
CA PHE A 24 -4.25 -7.85 8.71
C PHE A 24 -5.13 -8.98 8.18
N ASN A 25 -6.14 -9.36 8.95
CA ASN A 25 -7.11 -10.39 8.60
C ASN A 25 -8.45 -9.72 8.27
N PRO A 26 -8.68 -9.30 7.02
CA PRO A 26 -9.94 -8.67 6.65
C PRO A 26 -11.09 -9.68 6.68
N ARG A 27 -12.30 -9.17 6.88
CA ARG A 27 -13.50 -9.96 6.62
C ARG A 27 -13.55 -10.27 5.13
N SER A 28 -13.83 -11.52 4.79
CA SER A 28 -13.97 -11.99 3.42
C SER A 28 -15.25 -12.79 3.25
N GLU A 29 -15.83 -12.72 2.06
CA GLU A 29 -17.03 -13.46 1.66
C GLU A 29 -16.84 -13.96 0.24
N TRP A 30 -17.22 -15.22 0.00
CA TRP A 30 -17.30 -15.78 -1.34
C TRP A 30 -18.74 -15.77 -1.81
N LYS A 31 -18.95 -15.31 -3.03
CA LYS A 31 -20.21 -15.43 -3.75
C LYS A 31 -19.98 -16.25 -5.01
N TYR A 32 -20.91 -17.15 -5.26
CA TYR A 32 -20.91 -17.99 -6.44
C TYR A 32 -22.12 -17.58 -7.27
N GLU A 33 -21.87 -17.10 -8.47
CA GLU A 33 -22.86 -16.75 -9.47
C GLU A 33 -22.67 -17.69 -10.68
N ASP A 34 -23.69 -17.80 -11.54
CA ASP A 34 -23.69 -18.78 -12.63
C ASP A 34 -22.48 -18.64 -13.57
N ASP A 35 -22.01 -17.40 -13.80
CA ASP A 35 -20.91 -17.10 -14.72
C ASP A 35 -19.59 -16.72 -14.02
N ALA A 36 -19.58 -16.56 -12.69
CA ALA A 36 -18.42 -16.04 -11.98
C ALA A 36 -18.35 -16.46 -10.50
N THR A 37 -17.12 -16.58 -10.01
CA THR A 37 -16.84 -16.66 -8.57
C THR A 37 -16.28 -15.32 -8.09
N ILE A 38 -16.94 -14.71 -7.12
CA ILE A 38 -16.62 -13.36 -6.64
C ILE A 38 -16.06 -13.44 -5.21
N LEU A 39 -14.85 -12.91 -5.03
CA LEU A 39 -14.26 -12.67 -3.72
C LEU A 39 -14.54 -11.24 -3.26
N LEU A 40 -15.32 -11.10 -2.19
CA LEU A 40 -15.57 -9.83 -1.52
C LEU A 40 -14.64 -9.70 -0.31
N LEU A 41 -13.81 -8.65 -0.30
CA LEU A 41 -12.91 -8.35 0.80
C LEU A 41 -13.21 -6.97 1.36
N TYR A 42 -13.48 -6.92 2.67
CA TYR A 42 -13.75 -5.68 3.38
C TYR A 42 -12.46 -5.15 3.96
N LEU A 43 -11.93 -4.08 3.36
CA LEU A 43 -10.65 -3.45 3.71
C LEU A 43 -10.88 -2.05 4.32
N PRO A 44 -11.44 -1.95 5.55
CA PRO A 44 -11.64 -0.65 6.18
C PRO A 44 -10.28 0.04 6.40
N VAL A 45 -10.27 1.38 6.39
CA VAL A 45 -9.07 2.22 6.59
C VAL A 45 -8.08 2.19 5.41
N PHE A 46 -8.43 1.54 4.29
CA PHE A 46 -7.73 1.69 3.02
C PHE A 46 -8.63 2.38 2.01
N VAL A 47 -8.07 3.30 1.23
CA VAL A 47 -8.72 3.80 0.01
C VAL A 47 -8.31 2.94 -1.19
N LYS A 48 -9.09 2.97 -2.27
CA LYS A 48 -8.87 2.10 -3.44
C LYS A 48 -7.46 2.26 -4.01
N GLU A 49 -6.95 3.49 -4.04
CA GLU A 49 -5.64 3.84 -4.61
C GLU A 49 -4.48 3.26 -3.80
N GLN A 50 -4.72 2.85 -2.56
CA GLN A 50 -3.73 2.23 -1.68
C GLN A 50 -3.66 0.72 -1.83
N ILE A 51 -4.55 0.12 -2.62
CA ILE A 51 -4.69 -1.32 -2.78
C ILE A 51 -4.19 -1.74 -4.16
N LYS A 52 -3.34 -2.76 -4.18
CA LYS A 52 -2.88 -3.44 -5.39
C LYS A 52 -3.34 -4.88 -5.36
N THR A 53 -3.93 -5.33 -6.47
CA THR A 53 -4.38 -6.71 -6.67
C THR A 53 -3.60 -7.32 -7.82
N GLU A 54 -3.06 -8.51 -7.60
CA GLU A 54 -2.32 -9.28 -8.60
C GLU A 54 -2.87 -10.71 -8.63
N ILE A 55 -3.15 -11.22 -9.82
CA ILE A 55 -3.48 -12.63 -10.01
C ILE A 55 -2.16 -13.37 -10.21
N VAL A 56 -1.87 -14.32 -9.33
CA VAL A 56 -0.69 -15.16 -9.46
C VAL A 56 -1.10 -16.40 -10.25
N GLU A 57 -1.02 -16.30 -11.57
CA GLU A 57 -1.50 -17.34 -12.52
C GLU A 57 -0.92 -18.73 -12.22
N THR A 58 0.36 -18.78 -11.80
CA THR A 58 1.06 -20.04 -11.53
C THR A 58 0.48 -20.82 -10.34
N SER A 59 -0.14 -20.13 -9.37
CA SER A 59 -0.62 -20.75 -8.14
C SER A 59 -2.14 -20.66 -7.96
N GLY A 60 -2.83 -19.89 -8.81
CA GLY A 60 -4.28 -19.71 -8.73
C GLY A 60 -4.74 -18.85 -7.54
N TYR A 61 -3.82 -18.16 -6.87
CA TYR A 61 -4.15 -17.26 -5.76
C TYR A 61 -4.17 -15.79 -6.21
N VAL A 62 -5.06 -15.03 -5.59
CA VAL A 62 -5.12 -13.57 -5.74
C VAL A 62 -4.31 -12.95 -4.60
N LYS A 63 -3.28 -12.19 -4.95
CA LYS A 63 -2.45 -11.46 -4.00
C LYS A 63 -2.97 -10.03 -3.87
N ILE A 64 -3.29 -9.63 -2.65
CA ILE A 64 -3.80 -8.29 -2.35
C ILE A 64 -2.85 -7.64 -1.35
N GLN A 65 -2.35 -6.46 -1.72
CA GLN A 65 -1.40 -5.69 -0.91
C GLN A 65 -1.93 -4.27 -0.72
N GLY A 66 -1.81 -3.76 0.49
CA GLY A 66 -2.22 -2.40 0.84
C GLY A 66 -1.13 -1.67 1.60
N LEU A 67 -0.90 -0.39 1.28
CA LEU A 67 -0.05 0.50 2.07
C LEU A 67 -0.84 1.75 2.45
N ARG A 68 -0.97 2.00 3.76
CA ARG A 68 -1.62 3.21 4.28
C ARG A 68 -0.65 4.03 5.13
N PRO A 69 -0.75 5.37 5.12
CA PRO A 69 -0.04 6.19 6.09
C PRO A 69 -0.59 5.92 7.50
N LEU A 70 0.30 5.81 8.48
CA LEU A 70 -0.07 5.75 9.89
C LEU A 70 0.02 7.19 10.45
N ALA A 71 -1.04 7.64 11.13
CA ALA A 71 -1.04 8.95 11.78
C ALA A 71 -0.14 8.88 13.04
N GLY A 72 1.09 9.38 12.93
CA GLY A 72 2.04 9.44 14.05
C GLY A 72 3.51 9.25 13.65
N GLY A 73 3.98 10.03 12.67
CA GLY A 73 5.41 10.13 12.33
C GLY A 73 6.09 11.28 13.06
#